data_AF-A0A9R0IV45-F1
#
_entry.id   AF-A0A9R0IV45-F1
#
_cell.length_a   1.000
_cell.length_b   1.000
_cell.length_c   1.000
_cell.angle_alpha   90.00
_cell.angle_beta   90.00
_cell.angle_gamma   90.00
#
_symmetry.space_group_name_H-M   'P 1'
#
loop_
_entity.id
_entity.type
_entity.pdbx_description
1 polymer ?
#
loop_
_entity_poly.entity_id
_entity_poly.type
_entity_poly.pdbx_seq_one_letter_code
_entity_poly.pdbx_strand_id
1 'polypeptide(L)'
;MDAVSRGEGGVFFIYGYGATGKTFIWRTLCAAIRSKGDIVLPVASSGIASLLLPKGRTAHSRFKIPLNVNEDSTCNIKPGSDLANLLIKTKLIIWDEAPMMNKFCFEALDKSLRDILRPTEQPFGGKVVVFGGDFRQILPVIPRGSRQDIVFATINSSYLWNYCEVLTLTRNMRLTVGCPDSISHEIREFS
;
A
#
# COMPACT_ATOMS: atom_id res chain seq x y z
N MET A 1 7.11 6.25 -11.41
CA MET A 1 8.34 7.01 -11.03
C MET A 1 8.15 8.49 -11.29
N ASP A 2 7.50 8.86 -12.40
CA ASP A 2 7.21 10.24 -12.77
C ASP A 2 6.49 11.05 -11.68
N ALA A 3 5.43 10.50 -11.10
CA ALA A 3 4.70 11.10 -9.97
C ALA A 3 5.63 11.48 -8.79
N VAL A 4 6.60 10.61 -8.47
CA VAL A 4 7.58 10.87 -7.40
C VAL A 4 8.55 11.97 -7.82
N SER A 5 9.06 11.95 -9.05
CA SER A 5 10.01 12.95 -9.54
C SER A 5 9.40 14.35 -9.71
N ARG A 6 8.13 14.43 -10.14
CA ARG A 6 7.41 15.68 -10.34
C ARG A 6 6.76 16.21 -9.05
N GLY A 7 6.58 15.35 -8.06
CA GLY A 7 5.96 15.73 -6.78
C GLY A 7 4.46 16.02 -6.90
N GLU A 8 3.79 15.44 -7.90
CA GLU A 8 2.37 15.67 -8.21
C GLU A 8 1.41 14.88 -7.32
N GLY A 9 1.95 14.05 -6.41
CA GLY A 9 1.19 13.08 -5.63
C GLY A 9 0.72 11.90 -6.48
N GLY A 10 -0.15 11.07 -5.92
CA GLY A 10 -0.79 9.98 -6.66
C GLY A 10 -1.02 8.73 -5.81
N VAL A 11 -2.12 8.05 -6.08
CA VAL A 11 -2.50 6.81 -5.42
C VAL A 11 -2.48 5.70 -6.45
N PHE A 12 -1.69 4.65 -6.20
CA PHE A 12 -1.53 3.53 -7.11
C PHE A 12 -1.79 2.22 -6.37
N PHE A 13 -2.29 1.21 -7.07
CA PHE A 13 -2.41 -0.14 -6.56
C PHE A 13 -1.73 -1.11 -7.53
N ILE A 14 -0.67 -1.78 -7.08
CA ILE A 14 -0.05 -2.87 -7.82
C ILE A 14 -0.78 -4.17 -7.47
N TYR A 15 -1.69 -4.56 -8.34
CA TYR A 15 -2.33 -5.86 -8.29
C TYR A 15 -1.41 -6.90 -8.93
N GLY A 16 -1.24 -8.03 -8.27
CA GLY A 16 -0.51 -9.14 -8.85
C GLY A 16 -0.65 -10.35 -7.97
N TYR A 17 -0.90 -11.51 -8.57
CA TYR A 17 -1.03 -12.74 -7.81
C TYR A 17 0.32 -13.24 -7.29
N GLY A 18 0.29 -14.35 -6.54
CA GLY A 18 1.50 -14.97 -6.00
C GLY A 18 2.59 -15.13 -7.06
N ALA A 19 3.84 -14.82 -6.68
CA ALA A 19 5.02 -14.98 -7.53
C ALA A 19 5.11 -14.09 -8.79
N THR A 20 4.31 -13.04 -8.91
CA THR A 20 4.43 -12.04 -9.99
C THR A 20 5.57 -11.02 -9.82
N GLY A 21 6.31 -11.08 -8.70
CA GLY A 21 7.46 -10.21 -8.46
C GLY A 21 7.16 -8.89 -7.73
N LYS A 22 5.99 -8.73 -7.08
CA LYS A 22 5.66 -7.54 -6.28
C LYS A 22 6.77 -7.12 -5.30
N THR A 23 7.30 -8.06 -4.52
CA THR A 23 8.40 -7.79 -3.57
C THR A 23 9.67 -7.28 -4.26
N PHE A 24 9.97 -7.78 -5.47
CA PHE A 24 11.10 -7.28 -6.26
C PHE A 24 10.88 -5.83 -6.68
N ILE A 25 9.66 -5.46 -7.09
CA ILE A 25 9.29 -4.08 -7.41
C ILE A 25 9.45 -3.18 -6.18
N TRP A 26 8.98 -3.60 -5.00
CA TRP A 26 9.15 -2.83 -3.75
C TRP A 26 10.62 -2.53 -3.45
N ARG A 27 11.48 -3.55 -3.55
CA ARG A 27 12.93 -3.40 -3.35
C ARG A 27 13.56 -2.47 -4.38
N THR A 28 13.15 -2.60 -5.64
CA THR A 28 13.67 -1.79 -6.75
C THR A 28 13.27 -0.32 -6.60
N LEU A 29 11.99 -0.04 -6.30
CA LEU A 29 11.51 1.33 -6.03
C LEU A 29 12.21 1.95 -4.82
N CYS A 30 12.35 1.19 -3.73
CA CYS A 30 13.09 1.63 -2.55
C CYS A 30 14.54 1.99 -2.89
N ALA A 31 15.25 1.13 -3.62
CA ALA A 31 16.64 1.34 -3.99
C ALA A 31 16.79 2.56 -4.92
N ALA A 32 15.97 2.63 -5.97
CA ALA A 32 16.02 3.70 -6.95
C ALA A 32 15.80 5.08 -6.33
N ILE A 33 14.80 5.23 -5.45
CA ILE A 33 14.50 6.52 -4.81
C ILE A 33 15.53 6.84 -3.73
N ARG A 34 15.91 5.87 -2.88
CA ARG A 34 16.91 6.11 -1.83
C ARG A 34 18.30 6.43 -2.40
N SER A 35 18.63 5.93 -3.59
CA SER A 35 19.89 6.27 -4.26
C SER A 35 20.02 7.76 -4.59
N LYS A 36 18.89 8.48 -4.67
CA LYS A 36 18.82 9.94 -4.88
C LYS A 36 18.84 10.73 -3.56
N GLY A 37 18.97 10.07 -2.42
CA GLY A 37 18.89 10.68 -1.09
C GLY A 37 17.45 10.89 -0.58
N ASP A 38 16.44 10.48 -1.35
CA ASP A 38 15.04 10.64 -0.98
C ASP A 38 14.53 9.55 -0.02
N ILE A 39 13.47 9.88 0.72
CA ILE A 39 12.92 9.00 1.76
C ILE A 39 11.74 8.19 1.21
N VAL A 40 11.85 6.86 1.36
CA VAL A 40 10.78 5.89 1.11
C VAL A 40 10.41 5.18 2.41
N LEU A 41 9.11 5.13 2.70
CA LEU A 41 8.54 4.39 3.82
C LEU A 41 7.81 3.13 3.32
N PRO A 42 8.49 1.97 3.25
CA PRO A 42 7.81 0.72 3.02
C PRO A 42 7.19 0.20 4.32
N VAL A 43 5.91 -0.13 4.25
CA VAL A 43 5.14 -0.74 5.32
C VAL A 43 4.36 -1.94 4.79
N ALA A 44 3.95 -2.82 5.70
CA ALA A 44 3.03 -3.91 5.37
C ALA A 44 1.87 -3.97 6.36
N SER A 45 0.81 -4.66 5.98
CA SER A 45 -0.37 -4.89 6.83
C SER A 45 -0.08 -5.86 8.00
N SER A 46 0.80 -6.85 7.79
CA SER A 46 1.17 -7.85 8.81
C SER A 46 2.66 -7.77 9.19
N GLY A 47 2.98 -8.28 10.38
CA GLY A 47 4.36 -8.34 10.88
C GLY A 47 5.27 -9.16 9.97
N ILE A 48 4.83 -10.34 9.55
CA ILE A 48 5.60 -11.24 8.69
C ILE A 48 5.86 -10.62 7.32
N ALA A 49 4.85 -10.01 6.69
CA ALA A 49 5.03 -9.33 5.40
C ALA A 49 6.03 -8.17 5.50
N SER A 50 6.05 -7.46 6.64
CA SER A 50 6.98 -6.34 6.84
C SER A 50 8.45 -6.75 6.85
N LEU A 51 8.77 -8.01 7.19
CA LEU A 51 10.13 -8.54 7.20
C LEU A 51 10.73 -8.64 5.78
N LEU A 52 9.88 -8.75 4.76
CA LEU A 52 10.29 -8.83 3.36
C LEU A 52 10.62 -7.45 2.77
N LEU A 53 10.29 -6.37 3.49
CA LEU A 53 10.48 -5.00 3.04
C LEU A 53 11.77 -4.38 3.62
N PRO A 54 12.53 -3.60 2.83
CA PRO A 54 13.77 -2.97 3.31
C PRO A 54 13.54 -1.94 4.43
N LYS A 55 13.95 -2.29 5.65
CA LYS A 55 13.63 -1.53 6.88
C LYS A 55 12.11 -1.43 7.13
N GLY A 56 11.39 -2.48 6.73
CA GLY A 56 9.94 -2.57 6.83
C GLY A 56 9.44 -2.52 8.28
N ARG A 57 8.22 -2.01 8.43
CA ARG A 57 7.45 -2.02 9.66
C ARG A 57 6.00 -2.30 9.31
N THR A 58 5.20 -2.70 10.29
CA THR A 58 3.75 -2.72 10.09
C THR A 58 3.22 -1.29 9.94
N ALA A 59 2.15 -1.11 9.16
CA ALA A 59 1.53 0.20 8.99
C ALA A 59 1.07 0.80 10.33
N HIS A 60 0.44 -0.02 11.19
CA HIS A 60 0.07 0.35 12.55
C HIS A 60 1.24 0.94 13.35
N SER A 61 2.40 0.26 13.36
CA SER A 61 3.55 0.73 14.14
C SER A 61 4.24 1.95 13.53
N ARG A 62 4.30 2.04 12.19
CA ARG A 62 4.92 3.17 11.47
C ARG A 62 4.11 4.45 11.63
N PHE A 63 2.79 4.37 11.44
CA PHE A 63 1.93 5.54 11.40
C PHE A 63 1.13 5.77 12.68
N LYS A 64 1.27 4.91 13.71
CA LYS A 64 0.50 5.02 14.96
C LYS A 64 -1.02 4.97 14.69
N ILE A 65 -1.42 4.10 13.76
CA ILE A 65 -2.84 3.81 13.49
C ILE A 65 -3.44 3.14 14.74
N PRO A 66 -4.59 3.61 15.26
CA PRO A 66 -5.31 2.93 16.33
C PRO A 66 -5.63 1.48 15.96
N LEU A 67 -5.72 0.59 16.94
CA LEU A 67 -6.12 -0.81 16.70
C LEU A 67 -7.63 -0.93 16.41
N ASN A 68 -8.42 -0.10 17.09
CA ASN A 68 -9.86 0.03 16.85
C ASN A 68 -10.07 1.26 15.97
N VAL A 69 -10.33 1.02 14.69
CA VAL A 69 -10.58 2.09 13.70
C VAL A 69 -12.05 2.15 13.32
N ASN A 70 -12.50 3.37 13.05
CA ASN A 70 -13.81 3.72 12.53
C ASN A 70 -13.65 4.86 11.51
N GLU A 71 -14.77 5.33 10.95
CA GLU A 71 -14.76 6.38 9.94
C GLU A 71 -14.07 7.65 10.43
N ASP A 72 -14.21 8.06 11.69
CA ASP A 72 -13.63 9.29 12.24
C ASP A 72 -12.18 9.14 12.74
N SER A 73 -11.61 7.94 12.61
CA SER A 73 -10.28 7.67 13.13
C SER A 73 -9.19 8.46 12.40
N THR A 74 -8.17 8.84 13.17
CA THR A 74 -6.93 9.45 12.67
C THR A 74 -5.73 8.74 13.27
N CYS A 75 -4.56 8.92 12.66
CA CYS A 75 -3.31 8.43 13.22
C CYS A 75 -2.85 9.29 14.41
N ASN A 76 -2.35 8.64 15.46
CA ASN A 76 -1.83 9.31 16.67
C ASN A 76 -0.44 9.92 16.43
N ILE A 77 -0.35 10.88 15.52
CA ILE A 77 0.87 11.58 15.12
C ILE A 77 0.76 13.04 15.53
N LYS A 78 1.61 13.46 16.48
CA LYS A 78 1.63 14.86 16.94
C LYS A 78 2.29 15.77 15.88
N PRO A 79 1.70 16.92 15.54
CA PRO A 79 2.39 17.94 14.73
C PRO A 79 3.75 18.31 15.33
N GLY A 80 4.75 18.53 14.48
CA GLY A 80 6.13 18.86 14.91
C GLY A 80 6.93 17.70 15.49
N SER A 81 6.34 16.52 15.71
CA SER A 81 7.10 15.32 16.13
C SER A 81 8.07 14.84 15.04
N ASP A 82 9.08 14.04 15.45
CA ASP A 82 10.03 13.43 14.50
C ASP A 82 9.34 12.60 13.43
N LEU A 83 8.24 11.92 13.78
CA LEU A 83 7.45 11.16 12.82
C LEU A 83 6.73 12.07 11.83
N ALA A 84 6.14 13.19 12.28
CA ALA A 84 5.53 14.17 11.39
C ALA A 84 6.58 14.77 10.43
N ASN A 85 7.76 15.14 10.96
CA ASN A 85 8.88 15.66 10.15
C ASN A 85 9.38 14.63 9.13
N LEU A 86 9.40 13.35 9.49
CA LEU A 86 9.73 12.25 8.58
C LEU A 86 8.69 12.13 7.46
N LEU A 87 7.40 12.19 7.79
CA LEU A 87 6.30 12.13 6.82
C LEU A 87 6.34 13.30 5.84
N ILE A 88 6.62 14.51 6.34
CA ILE A 88 6.81 15.71 5.50
C ILE A 88 7.92 15.50 4.47
N LYS A 89 9.04 14.90 4.86
CA LYS A 89 10.18 14.64 3.95
C LYS A 89 10.01 13.39 3.08
N THR A 90 9.04 12.53 3.39
CA THR A 90 8.82 11.28 2.64
C THR A 90 8.32 11.59 1.22
N LYS A 91 8.90 10.92 0.23
CA LYS A 91 8.54 11.05 -1.20
C LYS A 91 7.64 9.92 -1.68
N LEU A 92 7.76 8.74 -1.08
CA LEU A 92 6.97 7.56 -1.43
C LEU A 92 6.62 6.75 -0.19
N ILE A 93 5.35 6.36 -0.08
CA ILE A 93 4.88 5.34 0.86
C ILE A 93 4.53 4.09 0.05
N ILE A 94 5.08 2.95 0.43
CA ILE A 94 4.70 1.63 -0.13
C ILE A 94 3.95 0.89 0.96
N TRP A 95 2.80 0.33 0.63
CA TRP A 95 2.00 -0.45 1.57
C TRP A 95 1.65 -1.82 0.98
N ASP A 96 2.37 -2.84 1.45
CA ASP A 96 2.24 -4.22 1.02
C ASP A 96 1.15 -4.97 1.79
N GLU A 97 0.52 -5.95 1.13
CA GLU A 97 -0.64 -6.70 1.61
C GLU A 97 -1.82 -5.80 2.00
N ALA A 98 -2.06 -4.73 1.23
CA ALA A 98 -3.12 -3.76 1.50
C ALA A 98 -4.53 -4.38 1.59
N PRO A 99 -4.94 -5.37 0.77
CA PRO A 99 -6.28 -5.97 0.86
C PRO A 99 -6.64 -6.58 2.23
N MET A 100 -5.64 -6.92 3.05
CA MET A 100 -5.85 -7.49 4.38
C MET A 100 -6.38 -6.47 5.42
N MET A 101 -6.25 -5.17 5.14
CA MET A 101 -6.56 -4.10 6.10
C MET A 101 -7.94 -3.51 5.89
N ASN A 102 -8.61 -3.17 6.99
CA ASN A 102 -9.85 -2.40 6.95
C ASN A 102 -9.60 -1.01 6.32
N LYS A 103 -10.53 -0.56 5.48
CA LYS A 103 -10.44 0.72 4.77
C LYS A 103 -10.16 1.92 5.67
N PHE A 104 -10.72 1.90 6.88
CA PHE A 104 -10.55 2.99 7.84
C PHE A 104 -9.09 3.20 8.28
N CYS A 105 -8.22 2.20 8.12
CA CYS A 105 -6.79 2.39 8.37
C CYS A 105 -6.11 3.26 7.30
N PHE A 106 -6.53 3.14 6.04
CA PHE A 106 -6.03 3.99 4.95
C PHE A 106 -6.60 5.40 5.07
N GLU A 107 -7.89 5.51 5.36
CA GLU A 107 -8.57 6.80 5.55
C GLU A 107 -8.03 7.55 6.77
N ALA A 108 -7.73 6.86 7.87
CA ALA A 108 -7.08 7.46 9.04
C ALA A 108 -5.68 8.02 8.70
N LEU A 109 -4.91 7.33 7.85
CA LEU A 109 -3.63 7.84 7.38
C LEU A 109 -3.83 9.05 6.45
N ASP A 110 -4.78 8.98 5.52
CA ASP A 110 -5.10 10.09 4.62
C ASP A 110 -5.47 11.36 5.39
N LYS A 111 -6.42 11.26 6.32
CA LYS A 111 -6.86 12.39 7.17
C LYS A 111 -5.69 13.00 7.94
N SER A 112 -4.85 12.18 8.56
CA SER A 112 -3.68 12.67 9.29
C SER A 112 -2.62 13.30 8.38
N LEU A 113 -2.38 12.75 7.19
CA LEU A 113 -1.42 13.33 6.26
C LEU A 113 -1.91 14.66 5.68
N ARG A 114 -3.20 14.77 5.34
CA ARG A 114 -3.79 16.05 4.92
C ARG A 114 -3.63 17.12 5.99
N ASP A 115 -3.86 16.76 7.26
CA ASP A 115 -3.68 17.70 8.37
C ASP A 115 -2.22 18.13 8.57
N ILE A 116 -1.28 17.19 8.47
CA ILE A 116 0.17 17.48 8.58
C ILE A 116 0.71 18.29 7.40
N LEU A 117 0.16 18.11 6.20
CA LEU A 117 0.69 18.62 4.92
C LEU A 117 -0.15 19.76 4.31
N ARG A 118 -1.03 20.39 5.08
CA ARG A 118 -1.87 21.52 4.65
C ARG A 118 -1.06 22.56 3.84
N PRO A 119 -1.68 23.21 2.83
CA PRO A 119 -3.13 23.32 2.58
C PRO A 119 -3.69 22.43 1.45
N THR A 120 -3.05 21.31 1.11
CA THR A 120 -3.51 20.48 -0.02
C THR A 120 -4.73 19.60 0.33
N GLU A 121 -5.71 19.55 -0.57
CA GLU A 121 -6.87 18.65 -0.50
C GLU A 121 -6.62 17.31 -1.21
N GLN A 122 -5.41 17.10 -1.74
CA GLN A 122 -5.08 15.86 -2.42
C GLN A 122 -5.04 14.67 -1.45
N PRO A 123 -5.41 13.46 -1.91
CA PRO A 123 -5.23 12.23 -1.15
C PRO A 123 -3.81 12.13 -0.58
N PHE A 124 -3.74 11.67 0.67
CA PHE A 124 -2.54 11.53 1.48
C PHE A 124 -1.69 12.81 1.58
N GLY A 125 -2.32 13.98 1.52
CA GLY A 125 -1.61 15.26 1.56
C GLY A 125 -0.67 15.46 0.37
N GLY A 126 -1.02 14.93 -0.81
CA GLY A 126 -0.20 15.01 -2.02
C GLY A 126 1.03 14.10 -2.01
N LYS A 127 1.09 13.12 -1.12
CA LYS A 127 2.12 12.08 -1.15
C LYS A 127 1.82 11.05 -2.24
N VAL A 128 2.88 10.48 -2.80
CA VAL A 128 2.76 9.30 -3.64
C VAL A 128 2.62 8.08 -2.72
N VAL A 129 1.52 7.36 -2.87
CA VAL A 129 1.23 6.13 -2.14
C VAL A 129 1.01 4.99 -3.12
N VAL A 130 1.73 3.91 -2.93
CA VAL A 130 1.60 2.69 -3.73
C VAL A 130 1.20 1.54 -2.83
N PHE A 131 -0.03 1.10 -2.99
CA PHE A 131 -0.54 -0.13 -2.40
C PHE A 131 -0.12 -1.32 -3.24
N GLY A 132 -0.07 -2.50 -2.63
CA GLY A 132 -0.17 -3.71 -3.41
C GLY A 132 -0.58 -4.92 -2.59
N GLY A 133 -0.90 -5.97 -3.33
CA GLY A 133 -1.47 -7.19 -2.78
C GLY A 133 -2.25 -7.94 -3.85
N ASP A 134 -3.00 -8.92 -3.38
CA ASP A 134 -3.88 -9.74 -4.21
C ASP A 134 -5.22 -9.90 -3.50
N PHE A 135 -6.29 -9.39 -4.09
CA PHE A 135 -7.65 -9.50 -3.55
C PHE A 135 -8.18 -10.93 -3.50
N ARG A 136 -7.52 -11.89 -4.16
CA ARG A 136 -7.81 -13.32 -4.06
C ARG A 136 -7.21 -13.96 -2.81
N GLN A 137 -6.37 -13.24 -2.07
CA GLN A 137 -5.79 -13.70 -0.81
C GLN A 137 -6.72 -13.32 0.37
N ILE A 138 -6.13 -12.85 1.46
CA ILE A 138 -6.83 -12.57 2.71
C ILE A 138 -7.43 -11.18 2.64
N LEU A 139 -8.76 -11.11 2.70
CA LEU A 139 -9.55 -9.89 2.88
C LEU A 139 -9.58 -9.45 4.35
N PRO A 140 -10.09 -8.25 4.68
CA PRO A 140 -10.13 -7.78 6.05
C PRO A 140 -10.95 -8.71 6.94
N VAL A 141 -10.40 -9.05 8.10
CA VAL A 141 -11.07 -9.91 9.07
C VAL A 141 -12.07 -9.09 9.87
N ILE A 142 -13.37 -9.32 9.63
CA ILE A 142 -14.47 -8.73 10.40
C ILE A 142 -15.08 -9.81 11.29
N PRO A 143 -14.80 -9.82 12.61
CA PRO A 143 -15.32 -10.85 13.51
C PRO A 143 -16.84 -10.87 13.48
N ARG A 144 -17.42 -12.05 13.19
CA ARG A 144 -18.87 -12.25 13.05
C ARG A 144 -19.53 -11.39 11.94
N GLY A 145 -18.73 -10.85 11.02
CA GLY A 145 -19.21 -10.07 9.89
C GLY A 145 -19.79 -10.94 8.79
N SER A 146 -20.77 -10.39 8.09
CA SER A 146 -21.31 -10.92 6.84
C SER A 146 -20.32 -10.70 5.68
N ARG A 147 -20.62 -11.30 4.52
CA ARG A 147 -19.84 -11.05 3.29
C ARG A 147 -19.89 -9.57 2.90
N GLN A 148 -21.03 -8.93 3.10
CA GLN A 148 -21.26 -7.52 2.83
C GLN A 148 -20.37 -6.64 3.73
N ASP A 149 -20.26 -7.00 5.01
CA ASP A 149 -19.39 -6.27 5.95
C ASP A 149 -17.92 -6.36 5.54
N ILE A 150 -17.47 -7.55 5.11
CA ILE A 150 -16.10 -7.73 4.61
C ILE A 150 -15.86 -6.87 3.37
N VAL A 151 -16.76 -6.92 2.38
CA VAL A 151 -16.64 -6.11 1.16
C VAL A 151 -16.62 -4.63 1.50
N PHE A 152 -17.53 -4.16 2.36
CA PHE A 152 -17.59 -2.75 2.77
C PHE A 152 -16.34 -2.29 3.52
N ALA A 153 -15.64 -3.20 4.19
CA ALA A 153 -14.38 -2.93 4.87
C ALA A 153 -13.16 -2.95 3.93
N THR A 154 -13.28 -3.39 2.67
CA THR A 154 -12.14 -3.40 1.73
C THR A 154 -11.77 -2.00 1.28
N ILE A 155 -10.50 -1.83 0.88
CA ILE A 155 -10.00 -0.56 0.31
C ILE A 155 -10.78 -0.11 -0.92
N ASN A 156 -11.36 -1.02 -1.70
CA ASN A 156 -12.17 -0.70 -2.88
C ASN A 156 -13.48 0.02 -2.54
N SER A 157 -13.94 -0.10 -1.30
CA SER A 157 -15.11 0.62 -0.77
C SER A 157 -14.75 1.92 -0.04
N SER A 158 -13.49 2.38 -0.13
CA SER A 158 -13.04 3.67 0.37
C SER A 158 -13.21 4.75 -0.69
N TYR A 159 -13.44 6.01 -0.26
CA TYR A 159 -13.38 7.16 -1.17
C TYR A 159 -12.01 7.31 -1.85
N LEU A 160 -10.94 6.80 -1.21
CA LEU A 160 -9.59 6.82 -1.75
C LEU A 160 -9.45 6.01 -3.04
N TRP A 161 -10.31 5.00 -3.24
CA TRP A 161 -10.26 4.16 -4.43
C TRP A 161 -10.58 4.93 -5.71
N ASN A 162 -11.36 6.01 -5.62
CA ASN A 162 -11.69 6.88 -6.77
C ASN A 162 -10.46 7.60 -7.35
N TYR A 163 -9.38 7.70 -6.58
CA TYR A 163 -8.12 8.31 -7.00
C TYR A 163 -7.05 7.27 -7.38
N CYS A 164 -7.38 5.99 -7.28
CA CYS A 164 -6.43 4.91 -7.36
C CYS A 164 -6.24 4.42 -8.80
N GLU A 165 -5.02 4.51 -9.32
CA GLU A 165 -4.64 3.87 -10.58
C GLU A 165 -4.20 2.43 -10.32
N VAL A 166 -4.87 1.46 -10.93
CA VAL A 166 -4.57 0.03 -10.76
C VAL A 166 -3.61 -0.45 -11.84
N LEU A 167 -2.45 -0.95 -11.42
CA LEU A 167 -1.42 -1.54 -12.26
C LEU A 167 -1.37 -3.05 -12.02
N THR A 168 -1.50 -3.86 -13.08
CA THR A 168 -1.59 -5.32 -12.95
C THR A 168 -0.32 -6.03 -13.42
N LEU A 169 0.26 -6.86 -12.56
CA LEU A 169 1.32 -7.80 -12.89
C LEU A 169 0.71 -9.13 -13.32
N THR A 170 0.91 -9.51 -14.58
CA THR A 170 0.30 -10.70 -15.18
C THR A 170 1.26 -11.87 -15.36
N ARG A 171 2.58 -11.66 -15.23
CA ARG A 171 3.58 -12.71 -15.49
C ARG A 171 4.04 -13.36 -14.18
N ASN A 172 3.78 -14.67 -14.04
CA ASN A 172 4.28 -15.44 -12.91
C ASN A 172 5.78 -15.75 -13.07
N MET A 173 6.65 -15.06 -12.32
CA MET A 173 8.10 -15.22 -12.46
C MET A 173 8.63 -16.52 -11.83
N ARG A 174 7.88 -17.17 -10.92
CA ARG A 174 8.30 -18.44 -10.31
C ARG A 174 7.97 -19.64 -11.20
N LEU A 175 6.80 -19.63 -11.82
CA LEU A 175 6.33 -20.74 -12.65
C LEU A 175 6.80 -20.65 -14.10
N THR A 176 7.17 -19.45 -14.60
CA THR A 176 7.60 -19.29 -16.00
C THR A 176 9.09 -19.54 -16.24
N VAL A 177 9.92 -19.64 -15.20
CA VAL A 177 11.36 -19.91 -15.37
C VAL A 177 11.56 -21.40 -15.69
N GLY A 178 11.99 -21.69 -16.92
CA GLY A 178 12.28 -23.05 -17.39
C GLY A 178 11.06 -23.89 -17.77
N CYS A 179 9.88 -23.27 -17.92
CA CYS A 179 8.64 -23.97 -18.22
C CYS A 179 8.37 -24.02 -19.75
N PRO A 180 7.98 -25.18 -20.31
CA PRO A 180 7.56 -25.30 -21.71
C PRO A 180 6.32 -24.44 -22.01
N ASP A 181 6.19 -23.98 -23.26
CA ASP A 181 5.10 -23.09 -23.68
C ASP A 181 3.68 -23.66 -23.45
N SER A 182 3.52 -25.00 -23.46
CA SER A 182 2.22 -25.67 -23.22
C SER A 182 1.66 -25.42 -21.82
N ILE A 183 2.50 -25.47 -20.78
CA ILE A 183 2.09 -25.25 -19.39
C ILE A 183 1.84 -23.76 -19.13
N SER A 184 2.52 -22.89 -19.88
CA SER A 184 2.34 -21.44 -19.75
C SER A 184 0.94 -20.97 -20.19
N HIS A 185 0.27 -21.71 -21.09
CA HIS A 185 -1.11 -21.44 -21.50
C HIS A 185 -2.13 -21.80 -20.41
N GLU A 186 -2.00 -22.97 -19.78
CA GLU A 186 -2.88 -23.38 -18.68
C GLU A 186 -2.74 -22.44 -17.46
N ILE A 187 -1.52 -22.01 -17.14
CA ILE A 187 -1.28 -21.05 -16.05
C ILE A 187 -1.97 -19.71 -16.32
N ARG A 188 -2.03 -19.26 -17.59
CA ARG A 188 -2.72 -18.02 -17.97
C ARG A 188 -4.23 -18.13 -17.84
N GLU A 189 -4.82 -19.28 -18.17
CA GLU A 189 -6.27 -19.48 -18.01
C GLU A 189 -6.70 -19.53 -16.54
N PHE A 190 -5.83 -19.99 -15.65
CA PHE A 190 -6.11 -20.05 -14.20
C PHE A 190 -5.85 -18.72 -13.46
N SER A 191 -5.15 -17.76 -14.08
CA SER A 191 -4.62 -16.53 -13.45
C SER A 191 -5.51 -15.32 -13.62
#